data_AF-A0A315ANX4-F1
#
_entry.id   AF-A0A315ANX4-F1
#
_cell.length_a   1.000
_cell.length_b   1.000
_cell.length_c   1.000
_cell.angle_alpha   90.00
_cell.angle_beta   90.00
_cell.angle_gamma   90.00
#
_symmetry.space_group_name_H-M   'P 1'
#
loop_
_entity.id
_entity.type
_entity.pdbx_description
1 polymer ?
#
loop_
_entity_poly.entity_id
_entity_poly.type
_entity_poly.pdbx_seq_one_letter_code
_entity_poly.pdbx_strand_id
1 'polypeptide(L)'
;MPLFNDLTTSVLEDSVCIDNKALLTMLRYCPCLETLVFVEGIGLSTDRVEDDGLLEPLPPCFLSHLKMIEVGDFSGDQNELNALEILLKNTMVLENMLLVCSTEFQGVPEKKTEIAKQ
;
A
#
# COMPACT_ATOMS: atom_id res chain seq x y z
N MET A 1 -25.32 9.49 4.59
CA MET A 1 -24.22 10.03 3.77
C MET A 1 -24.20 9.27 2.46
N PRO A 2 -23.90 9.92 1.32
CA PRO A 2 -23.86 9.25 0.01
C PRO A 2 -22.71 8.24 -0.05
N LEU A 3 -22.91 7.16 -0.82
CA LEU A 3 -21.88 6.19 -1.19
C LEU A 3 -21.40 6.47 -2.61
N PHE A 4 -20.10 6.32 -2.84
CA PHE A 4 -19.46 6.42 -4.16
C PHE A 4 -19.35 5.04 -4.78
N ASN A 5 -20.49 4.44 -5.14
CA ASN A 5 -20.54 3.07 -5.68
C ASN A 5 -19.90 2.94 -7.07
N ASP A 6 -19.80 4.05 -7.82
CA ASP A 6 -19.21 4.05 -9.16
C ASP A 6 -17.69 4.29 -9.12
N LEU A 7 -17.12 4.61 -7.95
CA LEU A 7 -15.69 4.88 -7.80
C LEU A 7 -14.93 3.57 -7.63
N THR A 8 -14.33 3.10 -8.73
CA THR A 8 -13.55 1.86 -8.80
C THR A 8 -12.05 2.09 -8.67
N THR A 9 -11.57 3.31 -8.87
CA THR A 9 -10.15 3.66 -8.75
C THR A 9 -9.98 4.91 -7.91
N SER A 10 -9.02 4.87 -6.98
CA SER A 10 -8.63 6.00 -6.14
C SER A 10 -7.12 6.17 -6.23
N VAL A 11 -6.68 7.40 -6.52
CA VAL A 11 -5.27 7.77 -6.60
C VAL A 11 -4.97 8.76 -5.49
N LEU A 12 -3.95 8.47 -4.68
CA LEU A 12 -3.44 9.30 -3.61
C LEU A 12 -2.10 9.87 -4.06
N GLU A 13 -2.08 11.16 -4.43
CA GLU A 13 -0.89 11.78 -5.02
C GLU A 13 0.20 12.06 -3.98
N ASP A 14 -0.18 12.54 -2.79
CA ASP A 14 0.78 12.78 -1.71
C ASP A 14 1.08 11.49 -0.92
N SER A 15 2.20 11.48 -0.19
CA SER A 15 2.50 10.42 0.77
C SER A 15 1.43 10.34 1.87
N VAL A 16 0.76 9.19 1.98
CA VAL A 16 -0.31 8.94 2.97
C VAL A 16 -0.01 7.67 3.76
N CYS A 17 -0.12 7.76 5.08
CA CYS A 17 -0.06 6.57 5.94
C CYS A 17 -1.36 5.76 5.87
N ILE A 18 -1.25 4.43 5.82
CA ILE A 18 -2.42 3.55 5.68
C ILE A 18 -3.32 3.52 6.93
N ASP A 19 -2.77 3.89 8.09
CA ASP A 19 -3.46 4.05 9.38
C ASP A 19 -4.10 5.45 9.53
N ASN A 20 -4.08 6.28 8.48
CA ASN A 20 -4.72 7.58 8.50
C ASN A 20 -6.25 7.42 8.56
N LYS A 21 -6.85 7.89 9.66
CA LYS A 21 -8.30 7.79 9.89
C LYS A 21 -9.15 8.49 8.83
N ALA A 22 -8.67 9.58 8.23
CA ALA A 22 -9.39 10.27 7.18
C ALA A 22 -9.39 9.43 5.89
N LEU A 23 -8.25 8.82 5.55
CA LEU A 23 -8.16 7.86 4.45
C LEU A 23 -9.11 6.67 4.66
N LEU A 24 -9.03 5.99 5.81
CA LEU A 24 -9.90 4.86 6.12
C LEU A 24 -11.39 5.25 6.08
N THR A 25 -11.72 6.43 6.59
CA THR A 25 -13.08 6.98 6.53
C THR A 25 -13.53 7.21 5.09
N MET A 26 -12.67 7.77 4.23
CA MET A 26 -12.96 7.97 2.82
C MET A 26 -13.21 6.64 2.10
N LEU A 27 -12.34 5.65 2.31
CA LEU A 27 -12.44 4.32 1.70
C LEU A 27 -13.73 3.59 2.09
N ARG A 28 -14.28 3.85 3.29
CA ARG A 28 -15.59 3.32 3.71
C ARG A 28 -16.76 3.82 2.85
N TYR A 29 -16.62 4.97 2.19
CA TYR A 29 -17.63 5.48 1.26
C TYR A 29 -17.44 4.98 -0.17
N CYS A 30 -16.39 4.22 -0.46
CA CYS A 30 -16.07 3.67 -1.78
C CYS A 30 -16.16 2.14 -1.76
N PRO A 31 -17.35 1.54 -1.54
CA PRO A 31 -17.48 0.11 -1.29
C PRO A 31 -17.11 -0.77 -2.50
N CYS A 32 -17.13 -0.22 -3.71
CA CYS A 32 -16.81 -0.91 -4.95
C CYS A 32 -15.42 -0.55 -5.50
N LEU A 33 -14.54 0.03 -4.67
CA LEU A 33 -13.18 0.35 -5.06
C LEU A 33 -12.42 -0.93 -5.43
N GLU A 34 -11.87 -0.96 -6.64
CA GLU A 34 -11.10 -2.08 -7.20
C GLU A 34 -9.60 -1.82 -7.21
N THR A 35 -9.19 -0.56 -7.34
CA THR A 35 -7.79 -0.15 -7.46
C THR A 35 -7.47 1.01 -6.53
N LEU A 36 -6.44 0.84 -5.71
CA LEU A 36 -5.90 1.89 -4.84
C LEU A 36 -4.44 2.17 -5.20
N VAL A 37 -4.16 3.41 -5.60
CA VAL A 37 -2.82 3.85 -6.03
C VAL A 37 -2.27 4.85 -5.02
N PHE A 38 -1.08 4.57 -4.51
CA PHE A 38 -0.28 5.48 -3.69
C PHE A 38 0.89 5.96 -4.54
N VAL A 39 0.91 7.23 -4.95
CA VAL A 39 1.92 7.72 -5.91
C VAL A 39 3.27 7.99 -5.26
N GLU A 40 3.27 8.57 -4.06
CA GLU A 40 4.47 8.96 -3.30
C GLU A 40 4.73 8.02 -2.11
N GLY A 41 4.69 6.71 -2.37
CA GLY A 41 4.97 5.70 -1.36
C GLY A 41 3.83 5.45 -0.37
N ILE A 42 4.10 4.56 0.58
CA ILE A 42 3.17 4.20 1.65
C ILE A 42 3.91 4.17 2.98
N GLY A 43 3.17 4.18 4.08
CA GLY A 43 3.79 3.99 5.38
C GLY A 43 2.80 3.89 6.51
N LEU A 44 3.35 3.91 7.72
CA LEU A 44 2.61 3.97 8.98
C LEU A 44 2.94 5.29 9.68
N SER A 45 1.92 5.91 10.28
CA SER A 45 2.11 7.15 11.04
C SER A 45 2.84 6.93 12.37
N THR A 46 2.92 5.67 12.83
CA THR A 46 3.62 5.28 14.05
C THR A 46 4.54 4.09 13.82
N ASP A 47 5.62 4.02 14.60
CA ASP A 47 6.59 2.91 14.57
C ASP A 47 6.05 1.62 15.20
N ARG A 48 4.81 1.61 15.67
CA ARG A 48 4.20 0.44 16.32
C ARG A 48 3.69 -0.52 15.23
N VAL A 49 4.36 -1.65 15.13
CA VAL A 49 4.09 -2.73 14.16
C VAL A 49 2.97 -3.67 14.62
N GLU A 50 2.41 -3.44 15.81
CA GLU A 50 1.30 -4.26 16.29
C GLU A 50 0.05 -3.91 15.47
N ASP A 51 -0.48 -4.90 14.74
CA ASP A 51 -1.72 -4.85 13.95
C ASP A 51 -2.95 -4.80 14.87
N ASP A 52 -2.95 -3.92 15.88
CA ASP A 52 -3.92 -3.80 16.97
C ASP A 52 -5.32 -3.29 16.52
N GLY A 53 -5.69 -3.60 15.28
CA GLY A 53 -6.87 -3.06 14.61
C GLY A 53 -6.58 -1.72 13.93
N LEU A 54 -5.35 -1.50 13.42
CA LEU A 54 -4.95 -0.27 12.73
C LEU A 54 -5.92 0.11 11.59
N LEU A 55 -6.42 -0.90 10.88
CA LEU A 55 -7.40 -0.72 9.80
C LEU A 55 -8.85 -0.91 10.26
N GLU A 56 -9.12 -1.18 11.55
CA GLU A 56 -10.47 -1.44 12.05
C GLU A 56 -11.28 -0.15 12.33
N PRO A 57 -12.54 -0.08 11.91
CA PRO A 57 -13.25 -1.07 11.09
C PRO A 57 -12.78 -1.03 9.62
N LEU A 58 -12.52 -2.21 9.06
CA LEU A 58 -11.96 -2.35 7.73
C LEU A 58 -12.88 -1.75 6.64
N PRO A 59 -12.34 -1.00 5.67
CA PRO A 59 -13.14 -0.51 4.55
C PRO A 59 -13.81 -1.66 3.79
N PRO A 60 -15.11 -1.58 3.43
CA PRO A 60 -15.83 -2.68 2.79
C PRO A 60 -15.19 -3.18 1.50
N CYS A 61 -14.54 -2.29 0.74
CA CYS A 61 -13.86 -2.66 -0.50
C CYS A 61 -12.71 -3.65 -0.27
N PHE A 62 -12.01 -3.63 0.87
CA PHE A 62 -10.91 -4.56 1.18
C PHE A 62 -11.38 -6.02 1.29
N LEU A 63 -12.65 -6.20 1.65
CA LEU A 63 -13.28 -7.52 1.79
C LEU A 63 -13.95 -8.01 0.50
N SER A 64 -14.18 -7.13 -0.48
CA SER A 64 -15.14 -7.42 -1.55
C SER A 64 -14.70 -7.06 -2.97
N HIS A 65 -13.96 -5.96 -3.15
CA HIS A 65 -13.68 -5.42 -4.50
C HIS A 65 -12.21 -5.04 -4.75
N LEU A 66 -11.41 -4.77 -3.71
CA LEU A 66 -10.04 -4.25 -3.87
C LEU A 66 -9.09 -5.32 -4.42
N LYS A 67 -8.94 -5.36 -5.74
CA LYS A 67 -8.15 -6.35 -6.48
C LYS A 67 -6.73 -5.90 -6.75
N MET A 68 -6.48 -4.59 -6.80
CA MET A 68 -5.17 -4.04 -7.14
C MET A 68 -4.74 -2.94 -6.18
N ILE A 69 -3.50 -3.04 -5.70
CA ILE A 69 -2.81 -1.96 -5.00
C ILE A 69 -1.54 -1.62 -5.77
N GLU A 70 -1.33 -0.34 -6.02
CA GLU A 70 -0.12 0.17 -6.66
C GLU A 70 0.59 1.15 -5.73
N VAL A 71 1.89 0.96 -5.56
CA VAL A 71 2.74 1.77 -4.68
C VAL A 71 3.89 2.33 -5.52
N GLY A 72 3.85 3.64 -5.73
CA GLY A 72 4.90 4.44 -6.32
C GLY A 72 6.01 4.77 -5.32
N ASP A 73 7.13 5.25 -5.84
CA ASP A 73 8.31 5.69 -5.08
C ASP A 73 8.76 4.75 -3.95
N PHE A 74 8.60 3.43 -4.16
CA PHE A 74 8.84 2.44 -3.12
C PHE A 74 10.34 2.30 -2.85
N SER A 75 10.79 2.65 -1.65
CA SER A 75 12.23 2.61 -1.27
C SER A 75 12.67 1.24 -0.73
N GLY A 76 11.71 0.45 -0.24
CA GLY A 76 11.93 -0.84 0.42
C GLY A 76 12.34 -0.70 1.89
N ASP A 77 12.06 0.43 2.54
CA ASP A 77 12.39 0.61 3.95
C ASP A 77 11.45 -0.20 4.87
N GLN A 78 11.82 -0.32 6.15
CA GLN A 78 11.06 -1.12 7.11
C GLN A 78 9.64 -0.58 7.35
N ASN A 79 9.43 0.73 7.28
CA ASN A 79 8.11 1.34 7.49
C ASN A 79 7.17 0.96 6.33
N GLU A 80 7.66 1.06 5.09
CA GLU A 80 6.94 0.66 3.90
C GLU A 80 6.63 -0.85 3.90
N LEU A 81 7.61 -1.70 4.26
CA LEU A 81 7.42 -3.15 4.36
C LEU A 81 6.36 -3.53 5.40
N ASN A 82 6.33 -2.84 6.54
CA ASN A 82 5.30 -3.06 7.56
C ASN A 82 3.91 -2.64 7.05
N ALA A 83 3.82 -1.53 6.32
CA ALA A 83 2.57 -1.09 5.70
C ALA A 83 2.07 -2.10 4.66
N LEU A 84 2.96 -2.63 3.81
CA LEU A 84 2.63 -3.72 2.88
C LEU A 84 2.10 -4.95 3.63
N GLU A 85 2.77 -5.37 4.70
CA GLU A 85 2.36 -6.54 5.48
C GLU A 85 0.94 -6.38 6.04
N ILE A 86 0.61 -5.21 6.58
CA ILE A 86 -0.73 -4.91 7.11
C ILE A 86 -1.78 -4.91 6.00
N LEU A 87 -1.51 -4.27 4.86
CA LEU A 87 -2.43 -4.26 3.72
C LEU A 87 -2.69 -5.67 3.19
N LEU A 88 -1.65 -6.48 3.05
CA LEU A 88 -1.73 -7.85 2.54
C LEU A 88 -2.48 -8.77 3.50
N LYS A 89 -2.31 -8.61 4.83
CA LYS A 89 -3.06 -9.38 5.83
C LYS A 89 -4.55 -9.07 5.82
N ASN A 90 -4.91 -7.82 5.57
CA ASN A 90 -6.28 -7.34 5.72
C ASN A 90 -7.10 -7.33 4.41
N THR A 91 -6.45 -7.43 3.25
CA THR A 91 -7.15 -7.40 1.94
C THR A 91 -7.37 -8.82 1.42
N MET A 92 -8.59 -9.34 1.58
CA MET A 92 -8.91 -10.75 1.26
C MET A 92 -9.04 -11.06 -0.25
N VAL A 93 -9.35 -10.04 -1.06
CA VAL A 93 -9.67 -10.19 -2.50
C VAL A 93 -8.58 -9.62 -3.41
N LEU A 94 -7.40 -9.32 -2.85
CA LEU A 94 -6.29 -8.74 -3.61
C LEU A 94 -5.77 -9.77 -4.63
N GLU A 95 -5.74 -9.37 -5.90
CA GLU A 95 -5.24 -10.19 -7.01
C GLU A 95 -3.81 -9.78 -7.40
N ASN A 96 -3.53 -8.47 -7.40
CA ASN A 96 -2.26 -7.91 -7.85
C ASN A 96 -1.76 -6.82 -6.90
N MET A 97 -0.45 -6.77 -6.72
CA MET A 97 0.25 -5.67 -6.07
C MET A 97 1.42 -5.24 -6.95
N LEU A 98 1.46 -3.96 -7.30
CA LEU A 98 2.51 -3.38 -8.14
C LEU A 98 3.33 -2.41 -7.30
N LEU A 99 4.65 -2.63 -7.27
CA LEU A 99 5.61 -1.76 -6.61
C LEU A 99 6.47 -1.11 -7.69
N VAL A 100 6.44 0.22 -7.75
CA VAL A 100 7.33 1.02 -8.60
C VAL A 100 8.44 1.55 -7.71
N CYS A 101 9.61 0.93 -7.83
CA CYS A 101 10.75 1.25 -7.00
C CYS A 101 11.24 2.69 -7.21
N SER A 102 11.60 3.36 -6.12
CA SER A 102 12.31 4.63 -6.17
C SER A 102 13.71 4.45 -6.78
N THR A 103 14.32 5.54 -7.20
CA THR A 103 15.72 5.54 -7.65
C THR A 103 16.71 5.19 -6.53
N GLU A 104 16.27 5.24 -5.28
CA GLU A 104 17.05 4.97 -4.06
C GLU A 104 16.77 3.58 -3.47
N PHE A 105 16.06 2.72 -4.22
CA PHE A 105 15.63 1.40 -3.77
C PHE A 105 16.77 0.60 -3.15
N GLN A 106 16.64 0.25 -1.87
CA GLN A 106 17.66 -0.48 -1.11
C GLN A 106 17.65 -1.99 -1.40
N GLY A 107 17.35 -2.39 -2.64
CA GLY A 107 17.49 -3.76 -3.08
C GLY A 107 18.94 -4.23 -2.95
N VAL A 108 19.15 -5.51 -2.58
CA VAL A 108 20.50 -6.10 -2.46
C VAL A 108 21.28 -5.83 -3.75
N PRO A 109 22.43 -5.12 -3.71
CA PRO A 109 23.21 -4.88 -4.90
C PRO A 109 23.71 -6.23 -5.45
N GLU A 110 23.39 -6.53 -6.71
CA GLU A 110 23.97 -7.66 -7.41
C GLU A 110 25.49 -7.54 -7.37
N LYS A 111 26.14 -8.47 -6.67
CA LYS A 111 27.59 -8.52 -6.54
C LYS A 111 28.20 -8.88 -7.90
N LYS A 112 28.54 -7.87 -8.71
CA LYS A 112 29.34 -8.06 -9.93
C LYS A 112 30.71 -8.58 -9.51
N THR A 113 30.92 -9.88 -9.66
CA THR A 113 32.23 -10.50 -9.48
C THR A 113 33.03 -10.22 -10.75
N GLU A 114 33.84 -9.16 -10.74
CA GLU A 114 34.89 -9.00 -11.75
C GLU A 114 35.92 -10.11 -11.55
N ILE A 115 35.87 -11.11 -12.43
CA ILE A 115 36.96 -12.07 -12.61
C ILE A 115 38.11 -11.33 -13.30
N ALA A 116 39.05 -10.83 -12.50
CA ALA A 116 40.34 -10.37 -13.01
C ALA A 116 41.07 -11.58 -13.63
N LYS A 117 41.24 -11.56 -14.95
CA LYS A 117 42.11 -12.50 -15.66
C LYS A 117 43.57 -12.12 -15.35
N GLN A 118 44.28 -13.01 -14.67
CA GLN A 118 45.75 -13.06 -14.68
C GLN A 118 46.23 -13.88 -15.88
#